data_AF-A0A1Y1MGZ2-F1
#
_entry.id   AF-A0A1Y1MGZ2-F1
#
_cell.length_a   1.000
_cell.length_b   1.000
_cell.length_c   1.000
_cell.angle_alpha   90.00
_cell.angle_beta   90.00
_cell.angle_gamma   90.00
#
_symmetry.space_group_name_H-M   'P 1'
#
loop_
_entity.id
_entity.type
_entity.pdbx_description
1 polymer ?
#
loop_
_entity_poly.entity_id
_entity_poly.type
_entity_poly.pdbx_seq_one_letter_code
_entity_poly.pdbx_strand_id
1 'polypeptide(L)'
;MVGIEGITYAGSHGLEILHPDGSKFVHHIPTEMQSRLSELLQQLQEHFCRDGAWVENKGAVLTFHFRETPAHLRTQLERQAKILIEGAGFIAAKSLCALEARPPVEWNKGRASIYILRTAFGVDWSERIRIIYAGDDTTDEDAMVALKGMAATFRVINSPITKTSAERRLSSTDSVLTLLKWVERHLNGRKPQQNDTRKNSNSPKEGAQMEMSFVQPSPA
;
A
#
# COMPACT_ATOMS: atom_id res chain seq x y z
N MET A 1 -11.72 10.24 -3.94
CA MET A 1 -10.25 10.41 -3.96
C MET A 1 -9.90 11.71 -3.25
N VAL A 2 -8.76 11.80 -2.56
CA VAL A 2 -8.39 13.02 -1.79
C VAL A 2 -7.77 14.14 -2.65
N GLY A 3 -7.52 13.89 -3.94
CA GLY A 3 -7.21 14.95 -4.92
C GLY A 3 -5.80 15.52 -4.84
N ILE A 4 -4.86 14.80 -4.22
CA ILE A 4 -3.43 15.14 -4.19
C ILE A 4 -2.76 14.59 -5.44
N GLU A 5 -2.09 15.45 -6.20
CA GLU A 5 -1.33 15.05 -7.38
C GLU A 5 0.03 14.45 -7.01
N GLY A 6 0.62 13.68 -7.93
CA GLY A 6 1.98 13.15 -7.77
C GLY A 6 2.14 11.98 -6.78
N ILE A 7 1.04 11.39 -6.30
CA ILE A 7 1.07 10.23 -5.40
C ILE A 7 0.39 9.00 -6.00
N THR A 8 0.79 7.83 -5.51
CA THR A 8 0.14 6.55 -5.84
C THR A 8 -1.14 6.38 -5.02
N TYR A 9 -2.25 6.08 -5.68
CA TYR A 9 -3.51 5.73 -5.03
C TYR A 9 -3.74 4.23 -5.12
N ALA A 10 -3.99 3.57 -3.99
CA ALA A 10 -4.39 2.16 -3.95
C ALA A 10 -5.83 2.06 -3.40
N GLY A 11 -6.76 1.57 -4.23
CA GLY A 11 -8.17 1.37 -3.90
C GLY A 11 -8.50 -0.12 -3.73
N SER A 12 -9.66 -0.41 -3.11
CA SER A 12 -10.20 -1.77 -2.98
C SER A 12 -9.18 -2.79 -2.47
N HIS A 13 -8.52 -2.49 -1.34
CA HIS A 13 -7.45 -3.32 -0.73
C HIS A 13 -6.20 -3.51 -1.62
N GLY A 14 -6.02 -2.62 -2.59
CA GLY A 14 -4.92 -2.65 -3.56
C GLY A 14 -5.23 -3.46 -4.82
N LEU A 15 -6.48 -3.89 -5.02
CA LEU A 15 -6.92 -4.51 -6.28
C LEU A 15 -6.82 -3.53 -7.46
N GLU A 16 -6.86 -2.23 -7.18
CA GLU A 16 -6.63 -1.18 -8.16
C GLU A 16 -5.59 -0.20 -7.63
N ILE A 17 -4.57 0.10 -8.43
CA ILE A 17 -3.50 1.02 -8.06
C ILE A 17 -3.28 1.99 -9.23
N LEU A 18 -3.39 3.29 -8.97
CA LEU A 18 -3.13 4.36 -9.91
C LEU A 18 -1.80 5.03 -9.54
N HIS A 19 -0.86 5.03 -10.47
CA HIS A 19 0.46 5.63 -10.30
C HIS A 19 0.49 7.10 -10.70
N PRO A 20 1.50 7.88 -10.25
CA PRO A 20 1.63 9.30 -10.58
C PRO A 20 1.72 9.61 -12.08
N ASP A 21 2.22 8.68 -12.88
CA ASP A 21 2.34 8.79 -14.35
C ASP A 21 1.01 8.49 -15.08
N GLY A 22 -0.06 8.20 -14.34
CA GLY A 22 -1.37 7.83 -14.87
C GLY A 22 -1.52 6.36 -15.22
N SER A 23 -0.46 5.54 -15.10
CA SER A 23 -0.57 4.10 -15.31
C SER A 23 -1.40 3.46 -14.20
N LYS A 24 -2.18 2.42 -14.56
CA LYS A 24 -3.06 1.72 -13.64
C LYS A 24 -2.72 0.24 -13.61
N PHE A 25 -2.56 -0.27 -12.40
CA PHE A 25 -2.61 -1.70 -12.11
C PHE A 25 -4.02 -2.10 -11.69
N VAL A 26 -4.53 -3.17 -12.28
CA VAL A 26 -5.75 -3.83 -11.86
C VAL A 26 -5.40 -5.30 -11.65
N HIS A 27 -5.62 -5.80 -10.44
CA HIS A 27 -5.40 -7.21 -10.14
C HIS A 27 -6.35 -8.05 -11.00
N HIS A 28 -5.79 -9.04 -11.69
CA HIS A 28 -6.58 -9.86 -12.60
C HIS A 28 -7.62 -10.68 -11.81
N ILE A 29 -8.88 -10.47 -12.14
CA ILE A 29 -10.01 -11.24 -11.63
C ILE A 29 -10.55 -12.08 -12.79
N PRO A 30 -10.72 -13.40 -12.62
CA PRO A 30 -11.25 -14.27 -13.68
C PRO A 30 -12.56 -13.74 -14.25
N THR A 31 -12.75 -13.82 -15.57
CA THR A 31 -13.94 -13.30 -16.26
C THR A 31 -15.24 -13.86 -15.68
N GLU A 32 -15.25 -15.15 -15.33
CA GLU A 32 -16.39 -15.81 -14.68
C GLU A 32 -16.81 -15.12 -13.37
N MET A 33 -15.83 -14.66 -12.59
CA MET A 33 -16.07 -13.94 -11.34
C MET A 33 -16.60 -12.52 -11.60
N GLN A 34 -16.17 -11.87 -12.69
CA GLN A 34 -16.71 -10.56 -13.08
C GLN A 34 -18.20 -10.65 -13.47
N SER A 35 -18.59 -11.72 -14.17
CA SER A 35 -20.00 -12.01 -14.46
C SER A 35 -20.79 -12.21 -13.17
N ARG A 36 -20.30 -13.03 -12.25
CA ARG A 36 -20.93 -13.24 -10.93
C ARG A 36 -21.03 -11.95 -10.11
N LEU A 37 -20.03 -11.06 -10.19
CA LEU A 37 -20.07 -9.76 -9.51
C LEU A 37 -21.20 -8.88 -10.06
N SER A 38 -21.38 -8.90 -11.38
CA SER A 38 -22.45 -8.15 -12.06
C SER A 38 -23.84 -8.68 -11.69
N GLU A 39 -24.00 -10.00 -11.65
CA GLU A 39 -25.23 -10.65 -11.18
C GLU A 39 -25.50 -10.35 -9.70
N LEU A 40 -24.48 -10.43 -8.85
CA LEU A 40 -24.59 -10.11 -7.43
C LEU A 40 -25.00 -8.66 -7.21
N LEU A 41 -24.45 -7.71 -7.99
CA LEU A 41 -24.85 -6.31 -7.95
C LEU A 41 -26.34 -6.16 -8.23
N GLN A 42 -26.82 -6.79 -9.31
CA GLN A 42 -28.24 -6.75 -9.67
C GLN A 42 -29.12 -7.34 -8.55
N GLN A 43 -28.76 -8.52 -8.02
CA GLN A 43 -29.53 -9.16 -6.95
C GLN A 43 -29.55 -8.32 -5.67
N LEU A 44 -28.44 -7.70 -5.29
CA LEU A 44 -28.39 -6.79 -4.14
C LEU A 44 -29.25 -5.54 -4.39
N GLN A 45 -29.24 -5.00 -5.61
CA GLN A 45 -30.07 -3.86 -5.98
C GLN A 45 -31.56 -4.19 -5.91
N GLU A 46 -31.98 -5.28 -6.54
CA GLU A 46 -33.39 -5.66 -6.65
C GLU A 46 -34.00 -6.09 -5.31
N HIS A 47 -33.25 -6.81 -4.48
CA HIS A 47 -33.80 -7.40 -3.25
C HIS A 47 -33.52 -6.61 -1.97
N PHE A 48 -32.46 -5.77 -1.96
CA PHE A 48 -31.96 -5.17 -0.73
C PHE A 48 -31.86 -3.64 -0.76
N CYS A 49 -31.84 -2.96 -1.93
CA CYS A 49 -31.75 -1.50 -1.99
C CYS A 49 -33.11 -0.83 -1.71
N ARG A 50 -33.53 -0.88 -0.46
CA ARG A 50 -34.78 -0.31 0.06
C ARG A 50 -34.55 0.20 1.47
N ASP A 51 -35.48 1.03 1.96
CA ASP A 51 -35.46 1.55 3.32
C ASP A 51 -34.14 2.25 3.68
N GLY A 52 -33.43 2.85 2.71
CA GLY A 52 -32.13 3.50 2.90
C GLY A 52 -30.90 2.61 2.67
N ALA A 53 -31.06 1.29 2.45
CA ALA A 53 -29.95 0.45 2.03
C ALA A 53 -29.59 0.70 0.57
N TRP A 54 -28.30 0.57 0.25
CA TRP A 54 -27.77 0.78 -1.10
C TRP A 54 -26.49 -0.03 -1.34
N VAL A 55 -26.09 -0.18 -2.60
CA VAL A 55 -24.86 -0.89 -2.99
C VAL A 55 -23.91 0.07 -3.69
N GLU A 56 -22.67 0.08 -3.24
CA GLU A 56 -21.55 0.77 -3.87
C GLU A 56 -20.79 -0.21 -4.77
N ASN A 57 -20.60 0.14 -6.05
CA ASN A 57 -19.73 -0.60 -6.95
C ASN A 57 -18.35 0.05 -7.01
N LYS A 58 -17.32 -0.66 -6.54
CA LYS A 58 -15.91 -0.21 -6.52
C LYS A 58 -15.05 -0.96 -7.55
N GLY A 59 -15.65 -1.36 -8.67
CA GLY A 59 -15.00 -2.14 -9.73
C GLY A 59 -14.94 -3.61 -9.35
N ALA A 60 -13.84 -4.02 -8.71
CA ALA A 60 -13.60 -5.41 -8.29
C ALA A 60 -14.35 -5.85 -7.02
N VAL A 61 -14.91 -4.90 -6.27
CA VAL A 61 -15.52 -5.12 -4.95
C VAL A 61 -16.86 -4.39 -4.91
N LEU A 62 -17.87 -5.03 -4.33
CA LEU A 62 -19.13 -4.34 -3.97
C LEU A 62 -19.18 -4.06 -2.48
N THR A 63 -19.81 -2.97 -2.07
CA THR A 63 -20.09 -2.70 -0.66
C THR A 63 -21.58 -2.47 -0.49
N PHE A 64 -22.25 -3.38 0.21
CA PHE A 64 -23.64 -3.22 0.60
C PHE A 64 -23.72 -2.43 1.90
N HIS A 65 -24.34 -1.25 1.85
CA HIS A 65 -24.50 -0.33 2.99
C HIS A 65 -25.92 -0.41 3.52
N PHE A 66 -26.08 -0.58 4.83
CA PHE A 66 -27.38 -0.67 5.50
C PHE A 66 -27.44 0.20 6.76
N ARG A 67 -26.57 1.20 6.86
CA ARG A 67 -26.55 2.13 8.00
C ARG A 67 -27.83 2.97 8.08
N GLU A 68 -28.30 3.47 6.95
CA GLU A 68 -29.45 4.37 6.86
C GLU A 68 -30.79 3.63 7.07
N THR A 69 -30.78 2.29 7.20
CA THR A 69 -32.02 1.53 7.41
C THR A 69 -32.52 1.59 8.84
N PRO A 70 -33.83 1.37 9.06
CA PRO A 70 -34.39 1.18 10.39
C PRO A 70 -33.58 0.15 11.20
N ALA A 71 -33.24 0.50 12.44
CA ALA A 71 -32.32 -0.28 13.27
C ALA A 71 -32.78 -1.74 13.47
N HIS A 72 -34.10 -1.97 13.53
CA HIS A 72 -34.69 -3.31 13.69
C HIS A 72 -34.50 -4.22 12.46
N LEU A 73 -34.23 -3.66 11.27
CA LEU A 73 -34.01 -4.42 10.04
C LEU A 73 -32.53 -4.80 9.81
N ARG A 74 -31.59 -4.05 10.40
CA ARG A 74 -30.16 -4.15 10.08
C ARG A 74 -29.60 -5.56 10.23
N THR A 75 -29.90 -6.24 11.34
CA THR A 75 -29.42 -7.61 11.59
C THR A 75 -29.94 -8.61 10.55
N GLN A 76 -31.20 -8.47 10.14
CA GLN A 76 -31.79 -9.33 9.12
C GLN A 76 -31.16 -9.06 7.74
N LEU A 77 -31.02 -7.79 7.37
CA LEU A 77 -30.40 -7.38 6.11
C LEU A 77 -28.94 -7.84 6.03
N GLU A 78 -28.16 -7.63 7.09
CA GLU A 78 -26.76 -8.11 7.16
C GLU A 78 -26.70 -9.62 6.95
N ARG A 79 -27.53 -10.41 7.65
CA ARG A 79 -27.54 -11.87 7.51
C ARG A 79 -27.91 -12.32 6.10
N GLN A 80 -28.96 -11.76 5.52
CA GLN A 80 -29.46 -12.16 4.20
C GLN A 80 -28.50 -11.75 3.08
N ALA A 81 -27.97 -10.52 3.13
CA ALA A 81 -26.98 -10.06 2.16
C ALA A 81 -25.68 -10.87 2.26
N LYS A 82 -25.24 -11.24 3.48
CA LYS A 82 -24.08 -12.11 3.68
C LYS A 82 -24.26 -13.46 2.97
N ILE A 83 -25.41 -14.12 3.16
CA ILE A 83 -25.71 -15.40 2.50
C ILE A 83 -25.66 -15.26 0.97
N LEU A 84 -26.21 -14.18 0.43
CA LEU A 84 -26.19 -13.90 -1.01
C LEU A 84 -24.76 -13.73 -1.54
N ILE A 85 -23.95 -12.92 -0.85
CA ILE A 85 -22.55 -12.64 -1.20
C ILE A 85 -21.72 -13.94 -1.19
N GLU A 86 -21.82 -14.71 -0.11
CA GLU A 86 -21.09 -15.99 0.03
C GLU A 86 -21.58 -17.03 -0.97
N GLY A 87 -22.89 -17.09 -1.24
CA GLY A 87 -23.50 -17.97 -2.23
C GLY A 87 -23.06 -17.67 -3.67
N ALA A 88 -22.74 -16.41 -3.97
CA ALA A 88 -22.16 -15.99 -5.25
C ALA A 88 -20.64 -16.26 -5.36
N GLY A 89 -20.01 -16.81 -4.31
CA GLY A 89 -18.59 -17.17 -4.30
C GLY A 89 -17.65 -16.06 -3.85
N PHE A 90 -18.17 -15.01 -3.20
CA PHE A 90 -17.38 -13.90 -2.66
C PHE A 90 -17.17 -14.04 -1.16
N ILE A 91 -16.10 -13.44 -0.65
CA ILE A 91 -15.85 -13.34 0.79
C ILE A 91 -16.64 -12.13 1.31
N ALA A 92 -17.61 -12.37 2.20
CA ALA A 92 -18.36 -11.31 2.87
C ALA A 92 -17.58 -10.74 4.07
N ALA A 93 -16.99 -9.57 3.91
CA ALA A 93 -16.26 -8.89 4.97
C ALA A 93 -17.13 -7.83 5.67
N LYS A 94 -17.23 -7.92 7.00
CA LYS A 94 -18.02 -6.98 7.80
C LYS A 94 -17.30 -5.65 7.97
N SER A 95 -18.06 -4.56 7.80
CA SER A 95 -17.67 -3.20 8.13
C SER A 95 -18.80 -2.51 8.92
N LEU A 96 -18.60 -1.27 9.36
CA LEU A 96 -19.55 -0.53 10.19
C LEU A 96 -20.88 -0.28 9.45
N CYS A 97 -21.88 -1.13 9.72
CA CYS A 97 -23.16 -1.17 9.03
C CYS A 97 -23.04 -1.35 7.50
N ALA A 98 -22.06 -2.15 7.08
CA ALA A 98 -21.85 -2.52 5.69
C ALA A 98 -21.25 -3.93 5.55
N LEU A 99 -21.42 -4.53 4.39
CA LEU A 99 -20.76 -5.78 3.97
C LEU A 99 -20.03 -5.56 2.65
N GLU A 100 -18.73 -5.86 2.63
CA GLU A 100 -17.96 -5.88 1.40
C GLU A 100 -18.00 -7.29 0.78
N ALA A 101 -18.36 -7.38 -0.49
CA ALA A 101 -18.22 -8.59 -1.30
C ALA A 101 -16.85 -8.57 -2.00
N ARG A 102 -15.89 -9.32 -1.44
CA ARG A 102 -14.51 -9.36 -1.93
C ARG A 102 -14.28 -10.60 -2.79
N PRO A 103 -13.59 -10.48 -3.94
CA PRO A 103 -13.23 -11.65 -4.73
C PRO A 103 -12.27 -12.54 -3.91
N PRO A 104 -12.40 -13.87 -3.99
CA PRO A 104 -11.57 -14.82 -3.23
C PRO A 104 -10.19 -14.99 -3.88
N VAL A 105 -9.44 -13.90 -3.99
CA VAL A 105 -8.09 -13.87 -4.57
C VAL A 105 -7.04 -13.74 -3.47
N GLU A 106 -5.86 -14.32 -3.69
CA GLU A 106 -4.72 -14.10 -2.80
C GLU A 106 -4.08 -12.72 -3.04
N TRP A 107 -4.80 -11.67 -2.67
CA TRP A 107 -4.33 -10.30 -2.74
C TRP A 107 -4.78 -9.53 -1.50
N ASN A 108 -3.87 -8.74 -0.93
CA ASN A 108 -4.12 -7.96 0.27
C ASN A 108 -3.24 -6.71 0.29
N LYS A 109 -3.44 -5.84 1.29
CA LYS A 109 -2.69 -4.59 1.44
C LYS A 109 -1.17 -4.81 1.56
N GLY A 110 -0.73 -5.95 2.08
CA GLY A 110 0.68 -6.33 2.12
C GLY A 110 1.27 -6.59 0.73
N ARG A 111 0.63 -7.46 -0.07
CA ARG A 111 1.04 -7.70 -1.46
C ARG A 111 0.98 -6.41 -2.29
N ALA A 112 -0.05 -5.60 -2.09
CA ALA A 112 -0.18 -4.29 -2.74
C ALA A 112 0.97 -3.33 -2.35
N SER A 113 1.34 -3.28 -1.06
CA SER A 113 2.45 -2.44 -0.59
C SER A 113 3.77 -2.82 -1.25
N ILE A 114 4.08 -4.13 -1.29
CA ILE A 114 5.29 -4.64 -1.96
C ILE A 114 5.26 -4.36 -3.46
N TYR A 115 4.10 -4.52 -4.11
CA TYR A 115 3.92 -4.19 -5.53
C TYR A 115 4.23 -2.70 -5.80
N ILE A 116 3.67 -1.79 -5.00
CA ILE A 116 3.90 -0.35 -5.13
C ILE A 116 5.39 -0.02 -4.97
N LEU A 117 6.03 -0.57 -3.94
CA LEU A 117 7.45 -0.33 -3.66
C LEU A 117 8.35 -0.83 -4.79
N ARG A 118 8.12 -2.04 -5.30
CA ARG A 118 8.88 -2.60 -6.42
C ARG A 118 8.69 -1.81 -7.71
N THR A 119 7.46 -1.36 -7.97
CA THR A 119 7.14 -0.62 -9.20
C THR A 119 7.75 0.77 -9.18
N ALA A 120 7.63 1.48 -8.05
CA ALA A 120 8.13 2.85 -7.92
C ALA A 120 9.65 2.92 -7.74
N PHE A 121 10.25 1.94 -7.05
CA PHE A 121 11.63 2.03 -6.59
C PHE A 121 12.51 0.85 -7.02
N GLY A 122 12.07 -0.04 -7.90
CA GLY A 122 12.87 -1.20 -8.35
C GLY A 122 12.93 -2.32 -7.32
N VAL A 123 13.53 -3.47 -7.66
CA VAL A 123 13.51 -4.68 -6.81
C VAL A 123 14.37 -4.59 -5.54
N ASP A 124 15.36 -3.71 -5.54
CA ASP A 124 16.31 -3.43 -4.45
C ASP A 124 15.84 -2.30 -3.52
N TRP A 125 14.55 -1.94 -3.58
CA TRP A 125 13.96 -0.83 -2.85
C TRP A 125 14.28 -0.86 -1.34
N SER A 126 14.31 -2.04 -0.72
CA SER A 126 14.50 -2.19 0.72
C SER A 126 15.88 -1.74 1.22
N GLU A 127 16.87 -1.69 0.33
CA GLU A 127 18.22 -1.25 0.64
C GLU A 127 18.41 0.26 0.41
N ARG A 128 17.60 0.86 -0.47
CA ARG A 128 17.79 2.24 -0.94
C ARG A 128 16.90 3.26 -0.26
N ILE A 129 15.72 2.86 0.19
CA ILE A 129 14.75 3.79 0.76
C ILE A 129 14.35 3.39 2.18
N ARG A 130 13.94 4.39 2.97
CA ARG A 130 13.34 4.18 4.29
C ARG A 130 11.83 4.32 4.16
N ILE A 131 11.11 3.35 4.70
CA ILE A 131 9.65 3.27 4.56
C ILE A 131 8.99 3.50 5.91
N ILE A 132 7.91 4.27 5.89
CA ILE A 132 7.00 4.44 7.01
C ILE A 132 5.63 3.95 6.53
N TYR A 133 5.02 3.04 7.29
CA TYR A 133 3.66 2.59 7.06
C TYR A 133 2.81 2.89 8.29
N ALA A 134 1.64 3.49 8.10
CA ALA A 134 0.67 3.73 9.17
C ALA A 134 -0.73 3.29 8.72
N GLY A 135 -1.41 2.48 9.55
CA GLY A 135 -2.77 2.00 9.27
C GLY A 135 -3.57 1.77 10.55
N ASP A 136 -4.88 1.92 10.48
CA ASP A 136 -5.82 1.89 11.61
C ASP A 136 -6.76 0.68 11.58
N ASP A 137 -6.95 0.06 10.42
CA ASP A 137 -7.91 -1.02 10.19
C ASP A 137 -7.25 -2.41 10.27
N THR A 138 -7.99 -3.41 10.70
CA THR A 138 -7.59 -4.82 10.75
C THR A 138 -6.88 -5.30 9.48
N THR A 139 -7.32 -4.85 8.31
CA THR A 139 -6.70 -5.19 7.02
C THR A 139 -5.28 -4.63 6.84
N ASP A 140 -4.90 -3.59 7.59
CA ASP A 140 -3.55 -3.03 7.56
C ASP A 140 -2.51 -3.94 8.23
N GLU A 141 -2.94 -4.92 9.02
CA GLU A 141 -2.05 -5.92 9.60
C GLU A 141 -1.33 -6.72 8.52
N ASP A 142 -1.97 -7.00 7.37
CA ASP A 142 -1.35 -7.67 6.24
C ASP A 142 -0.12 -6.90 5.72
N ALA A 143 -0.22 -5.57 5.68
CA ALA A 143 0.89 -4.71 5.28
C ALA A 143 1.97 -4.62 6.35
N MET A 144 1.58 -4.54 7.62
CA MET A 144 2.53 -4.53 8.74
C MET A 144 3.35 -5.83 8.80
N VAL A 145 2.72 -6.98 8.56
CA VAL A 145 3.40 -8.28 8.46
C VAL A 145 4.34 -8.30 7.25
N ALA A 146 3.86 -7.91 6.07
CA ALA A 146 4.65 -7.94 4.84
C ALA A 146 5.86 -7.00 4.88
N LEU A 147 5.77 -5.88 5.61
CA LEU A 147 6.81 -4.86 5.70
C LEU A 147 7.70 -4.99 6.95
N LYS A 148 7.49 -6.02 7.77
CA LYS A 148 8.21 -6.20 9.03
C LYS A 148 9.73 -6.26 8.80
N GLY A 149 10.48 -5.45 9.54
CA GLY A 149 11.94 -5.36 9.42
C GLY A 149 12.44 -4.56 8.22
N MET A 150 11.57 -4.14 7.30
CA MET A 150 11.90 -3.31 6.13
C MET A 150 11.33 -1.88 6.24
N ALA A 151 10.30 -1.68 7.07
CA ALA A 151 9.65 -0.40 7.28
C ALA A 151 9.44 -0.11 8.77
N ALA A 152 9.45 1.17 9.13
CA ALA A 152 8.89 1.61 10.40
C ALA A 152 7.36 1.55 10.30
N THR A 153 6.75 0.56 10.94
CA THR A 153 5.30 0.31 10.88
C THR A 153 4.59 0.83 12.14
N PHE A 154 3.45 1.47 11.94
CA PHE A 154 2.66 2.10 12.99
C PHE A 154 1.20 1.65 12.93
N ARG A 155 0.68 1.08 14.02
CA ARG A 155 -0.74 0.87 14.21
C ARG A 155 -1.39 2.11 14.79
N VAL A 156 -2.37 2.68 14.10
CA VAL A 156 -3.12 3.84 14.58
C VAL A 156 -4.29 3.35 15.43
N ILE A 157 -4.13 3.36 16.75
CA ILE A 157 -5.14 2.89 17.71
C ILE A 157 -4.91 3.47 19.10
N ASN A 158 -6.00 3.84 19.77
CA ASN A 158 -5.97 4.33 21.16
C ASN A 158 -6.19 3.22 22.20
N SER A 159 -5.84 1.97 21.87
CA SER A 159 -6.00 0.81 22.75
C SER A 159 -4.67 0.04 22.81
N PRO A 160 -4.04 -0.05 24.00
CA PRO A 160 -2.79 -0.80 24.15
C PRO A 160 -3.00 -2.31 24.09
N ILE A 161 -4.23 -2.80 24.35
CA ILE A 161 -4.55 -4.23 24.48
C ILE A 161 -4.72 -4.88 23.10
N THR A 162 -5.07 -4.10 22.07
CA THR A 162 -5.24 -4.64 20.71
C THR A 162 -3.92 -5.16 20.17
N LYS A 163 -3.91 -6.45 19.81
CA LYS A 163 -2.77 -7.10 19.17
C LYS A 163 -2.52 -6.49 17.79
N THR A 164 -1.25 -6.28 17.45
CA THR A 164 -0.83 -5.77 16.15
C THR A 164 0.57 -6.27 15.84
N SER A 165 0.84 -6.40 14.54
CA SER A 165 2.14 -6.75 13.95
C SER A 165 3.01 -5.52 13.72
N ALA A 166 2.46 -4.31 13.87
CA ALA A 166 3.23 -3.07 13.79
C ALA A 166 4.31 -3.01 14.88
N GLU A 167 5.44 -2.39 14.55
CA GLU A 167 6.53 -2.14 15.50
C GLU A 167 6.14 -1.13 16.57
N ARG A 168 5.31 -0.15 16.22
CA ARG A 168 4.89 0.95 17.09
C ARG A 168 3.40 1.25 16.96
N ARG A 169 2.90 2.06 17.89
CA ARG A 169 1.52 2.56 17.89
C ARG A 169 1.50 4.08 17.82
N LEU A 170 0.48 4.61 17.18
CA LEU A 170 0.09 6.02 17.21
C LEU A 170 -1.33 6.07 17.79
N SER A 171 -1.59 6.97 18.75
CA SER A 171 -2.87 6.99 19.47
C SER A 171 -4.03 7.53 18.62
N SER A 172 -3.75 8.28 17.57
CA SER A 172 -4.75 8.95 16.74
C SER A 172 -4.21 9.35 15.37
N THR A 173 -5.12 9.78 14.49
CA THR A 173 -4.78 10.42 13.21
C THR A 173 -3.99 11.73 13.39
N ASP A 174 -4.21 12.49 14.48
CA ASP A 174 -3.40 13.68 14.79
C ASP A 174 -1.94 13.31 15.09
N SER A 175 -1.72 12.15 15.70
CA SER A 175 -0.37 11.63 15.92
C SER A 175 0.31 11.26 14.58
N VAL A 176 -0.45 10.76 13.61
CA VAL A 176 0.04 10.55 12.24
C VAL A 176 0.45 11.87 11.60
N LEU A 177 -0.39 12.91 11.69
CA LEU A 177 -0.05 14.25 11.18
C LEU A 177 1.21 14.81 11.85
N THR A 178 1.35 14.63 13.17
CA THR A 178 2.54 15.06 13.91
C THR A 178 3.80 14.34 13.43
N LEU A 179 3.71 13.02 13.19
CA LEU A 179 4.80 12.23 12.61
C LEU A 179 5.17 12.76 11.22
N LEU A 180 4.19 13.01 10.34
CA LEU A 180 4.44 13.52 8.99
C LEU A 180 5.10 14.91 9.00
N LYS A 181 4.64 15.82 9.86
CA LYS A 181 5.28 17.14 10.07
C LYS A 181 6.70 17.01 10.63
N TRP A 182 6.95 16.03 11.49
CA TRP A 182 8.29 15.74 11.98
C TRP A 182 9.19 15.24 10.84
N VAL A 183 8.71 14.32 9.99
CA VAL A 183 9.45 13.83 8.81
C VAL A 183 9.78 14.99 7.87
N GLU A 184 8.79 15.82 7.53
CA GLU A 184 8.96 16.99 6.66
C GLU A 184 10.08 17.91 7.17
N ARG A 185 10.08 18.27 8.46
CA ARG A 185 11.13 19.10 9.06
C ARG A 185 12.52 18.47 8.95
N HIS A 186 12.64 17.15 9.14
CA HIS A 186 13.91 16.44 9.07
C HIS A 186 14.41 16.24 7.65
N LEU A 187 13.52 16.18 6.66
CA LEU A 187 13.88 16.17 5.25
C LEU A 187 14.35 17.55 4.79
N ASN A 188 13.62 18.60 5.16
CA ASN A 188 13.95 19.98 4.77
C ASN A 188 15.18 20.55 5.50
N GLY A 189 15.48 20.06 6.71
CA GLY A 189 16.67 20.46 7.48
C GLY A 189 17.98 19.85 6.99
N ARG A 190 17.94 18.85 6.09
CA ARG A 190 19.14 18.26 5.50
C ARG A 190 19.59 19.09 4.30
N LYS A 191 20.62 19.94 4.47
CA LYS A 191 21.37 20.46 3.31
C LYS A 191 21.94 19.26 2.52
N PRO A 192 21.96 19.30 1.17
CA PRO A 192 22.65 18.29 0.40
C PRO A 192 24.10 18.22 0.87
N GLN A 193 24.54 17.05 1.32
CA GLN A 193 25.95 16.82 1.58
C GLN A 193 26.63 16.92 0.21
N GLN A 194 27.31 18.04 -0.06
CA GLN A 194 28.23 18.10 -1.19
C GLN A 194 29.21 16.95 -0.98
N ASN A 195 29.18 15.98 -1.89
CA ASN A 195 30.25 15.02 -2.01
C ASN A 195 31.51 15.84 -2.33
N ASP A 196 32.30 16.09 -1.29
CA ASP A 196 33.60 16.70 -1.39
C ASP A 196 34.45 15.71 -2.20
N THR A 197 34.50 15.94 -3.52
CA THR A 197 35.45 15.30 -4.41
C THR A 197 36.82 15.52 -3.80
N ARG A 198 37.39 14.46 -3.24
CA ARG A 198 38.79 14.37 -2.84
C ARG A 198 39.64 14.99 -3.95
N LYS A 199 40.12 16.22 -3.74
CA LYS A 199 41.21 16.80 -4.52
C LYS A 199 42.46 16.00 -4.16
N ASN A 200 42.74 14.99 -4.98
CA ASN A 200 44.00 14.28 -4.96
C ASN A 200 45.06 15.21 -5.57
N SER A 201 45.65 16.09 -4.76
CA SER A 201 46.79 16.92 -5.17
C SER A 201 48.08 16.11 -5.02
N ASN A 202 48.37 15.25 -6.00
CA ASN A 202 49.74 14.79 -6.21
C ASN A 202 50.41 15.69 -7.24
N SER A 203 51.20 16.65 -6.75
CA SER A 203 52.22 17.35 -7.53
C SER A 203 53.44 16.45 -7.71
N PRO A 204 53.98 16.25 -8.92
CA PRO A 204 55.27 15.59 -9.09
C PRO A 204 56.40 16.59 -8.77
N LYS A 205 57.29 16.23 -7.85
CA LYS A 205 58.61 16.86 -7.73
C LYS A 205 59.57 16.13 -8.67
N GLU A 206 60.15 16.87 -9.60
CA GLU A 206 61.30 16.46 -10.40
C GLU A 206 62.55 16.26 -9.53
N GLY A 207 63.40 15.32 -9.95
CA GLY A 207 64.85 15.42 -9.79
C GLY A 207 65.51 14.40 -8.85
N ALA A 208 65.90 13.23 -9.39
CA ALA A 208 67.21 12.63 -9.15
C ALA A 208 67.45 11.47 -10.14
N GLN A 209 68.56 11.58 -10.87
CA GLN A 209 69.09 10.59 -11.82
C GLN A 209 69.52 9.29 -11.12
N MET A 210 69.37 8.14 -11.77
CA MET A 210 70.49 7.19 -11.97
C MET A 210 70.18 6.07 -12.97
N GLU A 211 70.99 6.06 -14.03
CA GLU A 211 71.53 4.97 -14.87
C GLU A 211 70.78 3.65 -15.18
N MET A 212 70.54 3.49 -16.50
CA MET A 212 71.04 2.43 -17.39
C MET A 212 70.73 0.96 -17.06
N SER A 213 69.86 0.35 -17.87
CA SER A 213 70.30 -0.71 -18.80
C SER A 213 69.22 -1.02 -19.84
N PHE A 214 69.64 -0.97 -21.10
CA PHE A 214 68.88 -1.42 -22.26
C PHE A 214 68.86 -2.95 -22.31
N VAL A 215 67.68 -3.55 -22.46
CA VAL A 215 67.51 -4.76 -23.28
C VAL A 215 66.22 -4.58 -24.07
N GLN A 216 66.35 -4.64 -25.39
CA GLN A 216 65.27 -4.64 -26.37
C GLN A 216 65.45 -5.87 -27.28
N PRO A 217 64.49 -6.22 -28.14
CA PRO A 217 63.38 -7.14 -27.90
C PRO A 217 63.54 -8.42 -28.74
N SER A 218 62.58 -9.35 -28.70
CA SER A 218 62.22 -10.12 -29.90
C SER A 218 60.80 -10.66 -29.82
N PRO A 219 59.96 -10.44 -30.86
CA PRO A 219 58.62 -10.98 -30.96
C PRO A 219 58.58 -12.26 -31.81
N ALA A 220 57.67 -13.17 -31.45
CA ALA A 220 56.87 -13.98 -32.37
C ALA A 220 55.61 -14.46 -31.61
#